data_AF-M7MNN8-F1
#
_entry.id   AF-M7MNN8-F1
#
_cell.length_a   1.000
_cell.length_b   1.000
_cell.length_c   1.000
_cell.angle_alpha   90.00
_cell.angle_beta   90.00
_cell.angle_gamma   90.00
#
_symmetry.space_group_name_H-M   'P 1'
#
loop_
_entity.id
_entity.type
_entity.pdbx_description
1 polymer ?
#
loop_
_entity_poly.entity_id
_entity_poly.type
_entity_poly.pdbx_seq_one_letter_code
_entity_poly.pdbx_strand_id
1 'polypeptide(L)'
;MLTQSLVQEATNRVEFAADSIILTTTSTDLQKHAYRWKIETLNTFKNTAFQSSPKLSLMDTWTYMLQVRNFMETPEAQDYFGTYTTYVLQVSQNNVEDIERKASQFFKPEIFQKHKEFALQYAEEHPLSAQNLKHNSVRSDYVAFLKVPDSLAFSTVGSLSEVMSNFSDKLSYSTDAAGKQFKWNT
;
A
#
# COMPACT_ATOMS: atom_id res chain seq x y z
N MET A 1 7.74 -11.36 -3.12
CA MET A 1 8.39 -10.10 -2.66
C MET A 1 7.49 -9.37 -1.67
N LEU A 2 8.01 -8.45 -0.86
CA LEU A 2 7.26 -7.74 0.21
C LEU A 2 5.93 -7.14 -0.27
N THR A 3 5.96 -6.35 -1.35
CA THR A 3 4.76 -5.70 -1.90
C THR A 3 3.71 -6.70 -2.40
N GLN A 4 4.14 -7.84 -2.94
CA GLN A 4 3.21 -8.88 -3.43
C GLN A 4 2.44 -9.54 -2.29
N SER A 5 3.12 -9.90 -1.20
CA SER A 5 2.47 -10.47 0.00
C SER A 5 1.53 -9.45 0.64
N LEU A 6 1.95 -8.19 0.69
CA LEU A 6 1.10 -7.09 1.16
C LEU A 6 -0.16 -6.92 0.31
N VAL A 7 -0.01 -6.89 -1.01
CA VAL A 7 -1.12 -6.76 -1.95
C VAL A 7 -2.06 -7.96 -1.87
N GLN A 8 -1.53 -9.16 -1.65
CA GLN A 8 -2.37 -10.35 -1.44
C GLN A 8 -3.23 -10.24 -0.19
N GLU A 9 -2.64 -9.82 0.94
CA GLU A 9 -3.39 -9.60 2.19
C GLU A 9 -4.44 -8.50 2.05
N ALA A 10 -4.09 -7.39 1.39
CA ALA A 10 -5.02 -6.28 1.14
C ALA A 10 -6.15 -6.68 0.18
N THR A 11 -5.84 -7.46 -0.86
CA THR A 11 -6.82 -8.06 -1.78
C THR A 11 -7.81 -8.88 -0.98
N ASN A 12 -7.36 -9.82 -0.16
CA ASN A 12 -8.24 -10.69 0.62
C ASN A 12 -9.20 -9.89 1.52
N ARG A 13 -8.71 -8.82 2.18
CA ARG A 13 -9.55 -7.95 3.02
C ARG A 13 -10.63 -7.22 2.21
N VAL A 14 -10.26 -6.70 1.04
CA VAL A 14 -11.18 -5.98 0.14
C VAL A 14 -12.22 -6.92 -0.45
N GLU A 15 -11.79 -8.10 -0.91
CA GLU A 15 -12.71 -9.11 -1.44
C GLU A 15 -13.71 -9.55 -0.39
N PHE A 16 -13.24 -9.92 0.81
CA PHE A 16 -14.10 -10.32 1.91
C PHE A 16 -15.12 -9.24 2.27
N ALA A 17 -14.67 -7.98 2.34
CA ALA A 17 -15.54 -6.87 2.68
C ALA A 17 -16.58 -6.57 1.60
N ALA A 18 -16.16 -6.51 0.33
CA ALA A 18 -17.08 -6.27 -0.78
C ALA A 18 -18.09 -7.40 -0.92
N ASP A 19 -17.66 -8.66 -0.84
CA ASP A 19 -18.56 -9.82 -0.92
C ASP A 19 -19.55 -9.84 0.24
N SER A 20 -19.12 -9.46 1.45
CA SER A 20 -20.00 -9.31 2.61
C SER A 20 -21.09 -8.26 2.37
N ILE A 21 -20.73 -7.10 1.79
CA ILE A 21 -21.69 -6.05 1.41
C ILE A 21 -22.68 -6.59 0.36
N ILE A 22 -22.16 -7.21 -0.69
CA ILE A 22 -22.96 -7.74 -1.82
C ILE A 22 -24.00 -8.76 -1.34
N LEU A 23 -23.61 -9.67 -0.44
CA LEU A 23 -24.47 -10.72 0.08
C LEU A 23 -25.50 -10.22 1.12
N THR A 24 -25.18 -9.13 1.83
CA THR A 24 -26.01 -8.65 2.94
C THR A 24 -27.01 -7.58 2.52
N THR A 25 -26.66 -6.72 1.55
CA THR A 25 -27.52 -5.62 1.13
C THR A 25 -28.60 -6.06 0.15
N THR A 26 -29.77 -5.45 0.23
CA THR A 26 -30.85 -5.58 -0.77
C THR A 26 -30.82 -4.46 -1.82
N SER A 27 -29.99 -3.44 -1.63
CA SER A 27 -29.85 -2.32 -2.57
C SER A 27 -28.96 -2.71 -3.75
N THR A 28 -29.54 -2.75 -4.94
CA THR A 28 -28.81 -3.03 -6.17
C THR A 28 -27.69 -2.02 -6.44
N ASP A 29 -27.86 -0.76 -6.05
CA ASP A 29 -26.83 0.26 -6.26
C ASP A 29 -25.65 0.07 -5.30
N LEU A 30 -25.90 -0.28 -4.04
CA LEU A 30 -24.82 -0.62 -3.10
C LEU A 30 -24.07 -1.89 -3.53
N GLN A 31 -24.75 -2.89 -4.10
CA GLN A 31 -24.10 -4.06 -4.69
C GLN A 31 -23.18 -3.66 -5.84
N LYS A 32 -23.66 -2.84 -6.78
CA LYS A 32 -22.84 -2.34 -7.90
C LYS A 32 -21.63 -1.55 -7.43
N HIS A 33 -21.81 -0.69 -6.42
CA HIS A 33 -20.73 0.10 -5.84
C HIS A 33 -19.67 -0.78 -5.17
N ALA A 34 -20.08 -1.81 -4.43
CA ALA A 34 -19.17 -2.80 -3.85
C ALA A 34 -18.42 -3.62 -4.92
N TYR A 35 -19.11 -4.08 -5.98
CA TYR A 35 -18.46 -4.74 -7.11
C TYR A 35 -17.43 -3.85 -7.78
N ARG A 36 -17.79 -2.59 -8.06
CA ARG A 36 -16.89 -1.65 -8.70
C ARG A 36 -15.67 -1.37 -7.84
N TRP A 37 -15.85 -1.15 -6.54
CA TRP A 37 -14.74 -0.99 -5.62
C TRP A 37 -13.81 -2.21 -5.61
N LYS A 38 -14.36 -3.43 -5.52
CA LYS A 38 -13.58 -4.67 -5.59
C LYS A 38 -12.79 -4.77 -6.89
N ILE A 39 -13.45 -4.63 -8.03
CA ILE A 39 -12.83 -4.78 -9.36
C ILE A 39 -11.71 -3.75 -9.56
N GLU A 40 -11.97 -2.46 -9.29
CA GLU A 40 -10.97 -1.40 -9.47
C GLU A 40 -9.77 -1.57 -8.53
N THR A 41 -10.02 -2.01 -7.30
CA THR A 41 -8.95 -2.27 -6.32
C THR A 41 -8.06 -3.43 -6.73
N LEU A 42 -8.65 -4.56 -7.11
CA LEU A 42 -7.90 -5.73 -7.56
C LEU A 42 -7.11 -5.45 -8.84
N ASN A 43 -7.71 -4.72 -9.80
CA ASN A 43 -7.03 -4.31 -11.02
C ASN A 43 -5.85 -3.37 -10.73
N THR A 44 -6.06 -2.38 -9.85
CA THR A 44 -5.00 -1.44 -9.49
C THR A 44 -3.86 -2.15 -8.77
N PHE A 45 -4.17 -3.01 -7.80
CA PHE A 45 -3.18 -3.83 -7.11
C PHE A 45 -2.36 -4.72 -8.04
N LYS A 46 -2.99 -5.31 -9.07
CA LYS A 46 -2.26 -6.05 -10.10
C LYS A 46 -1.29 -5.16 -10.88
N ASN A 47 -1.59 -3.88 -11.05
CA ASN A 47 -0.70 -2.96 -11.76
C ASN A 47 0.42 -2.43 -10.85
N THR A 48 0.10 -2.06 -9.60
CA THR A 48 1.08 -1.49 -8.66
C THR A 48 2.04 -2.55 -8.10
N ALA A 49 1.60 -3.80 -7.92
CA ALA A 49 2.42 -4.90 -7.38
C ALA A 49 3.50 -5.40 -8.34
N PHE A 50 3.34 -5.17 -9.65
CA PHE A 50 4.20 -5.72 -10.71
C PHE A 50 4.93 -4.63 -11.49
N GLN A 51 5.51 -3.67 -10.77
CA GLN A 51 6.31 -2.58 -11.34
C GLN A 51 7.77 -2.98 -11.57
N SER A 52 8.49 -2.17 -12.37
CA SER A 52 9.88 -2.41 -12.77
C SER A 52 10.90 -2.38 -11.64
N SER A 53 10.55 -1.83 -10.46
CA SER A 53 11.41 -1.90 -9.27
C SER A 53 10.58 -2.14 -7.99
N PRO A 54 11.14 -2.86 -6.99
CA PRO A 54 10.44 -3.08 -5.72
C PRO A 54 10.07 -1.80 -4.96
N LYS A 55 10.93 -0.77 -5.01
CA LYS A 55 10.65 0.53 -4.37
C LYS A 55 9.51 1.25 -5.07
N LEU A 56 9.51 1.31 -6.40
CA LEU A 56 8.40 1.90 -7.15
C LEU A 56 7.10 1.15 -6.87
N SER A 57 7.13 -0.19 -6.89
CA SER A 57 5.96 -1.02 -6.59
C SER A 57 5.38 -0.73 -5.20
N LEU A 58 6.25 -0.62 -4.18
CA LEU A 58 5.85 -0.28 -2.82
C LEU A 58 5.20 1.10 -2.77
N MET A 59 5.83 2.11 -3.38
CA MET A 59 5.31 3.48 -3.33
C MET A 59 4.00 3.64 -4.08
N ASP A 60 3.90 3.08 -5.29
CA ASP A 60 2.69 3.11 -6.13
C ASP A 60 1.50 2.47 -5.37
N THR A 61 1.76 1.32 -4.74
CA THR A 61 0.76 0.63 -3.91
C THR A 61 0.39 1.44 -2.66
N TRP A 62 1.36 2.05 -1.97
CA TRP A 62 1.10 2.83 -0.77
C TRP A 62 0.28 4.09 -1.08
N THR A 63 0.65 4.84 -2.12
CA THR A 63 -0.12 6.01 -2.57
C THR A 63 -1.54 5.64 -2.92
N TYR A 64 -1.74 4.52 -3.61
CA TYR A 64 -3.09 4.05 -3.93
C TYR A 64 -3.91 3.71 -2.67
N MET A 65 -3.34 3.00 -1.70
CA MET A 65 -4.05 2.69 -0.45
C MET A 65 -4.44 3.94 0.34
N LEU A 66 -3.56 4.96 0.35
CA LEU A 66 -3.84 6.26 0.97
C LEU A 66 -4.97 6.98 0.23
N GLN A 67 -4.94 7.00 -1.10
CA GLN A 67 -6.00 7.59 -1.93
C GLN A 67 -7.36 6.94 -1.66
N VAL A 68 -7.42 5.61 -1.57
CA VAL A 68 -8.65 4.89 -1.24
C VAL A 68 -9.15 5.28 0.13
N ARG A 69 -8.29 5.23 1.17
CA ARG A 69 -8.67 5.65 2.53
C ARG A 69 -9.18 7.10 2.54
N ASN A 70 -8.46 8.03 1.91
CA ASN A 70 -8.83 9.44 1.86
C ASN A 70 -10.22 9.61 1.22
N PHE A 71 -10.50 8.90 0.12
CA PHE A 71 -11.83 8.91 -0.49
C PHE A 71 -12.90 8.41 0.49
N MET A 72 -12.64 7.32 1.23
CA MET A 72 -13.59 6.77 2.21
C MET A 72 -13.91 7.71 3.38
N GLU A 73 -13.10 8.74 3.62
CA GLU A 73 -13.33 9.76 4.65
C GLU A 73 -14.19 10.93 4.14
N THR A 74 -14.52 10.97 2.85
CA THR A 74 -15.29 12.06 2.24
C THR A 74 -16.81 11.86 2.37
N PRO A 75 -17.61 12.94 2.33
CA PRO A 75 -19.06 12.85 2.19
C PRO A 75 -19.50 12.11 0.92
N GLU A 76 -18.73 12.21 -0.17
CA GLU A 76 -19.03 11.49 -1.42
C GLU A 76 -18.98 9.97 -1.21
N ALA A 77 -18.04 9.46 -0.41
CA ALA A 77 -18.03 8.05 -0.04
C ALA A 77 -19.19 7.65 0.88
N GLN A 78 -19.73 8.58 1.67
CA GLN A 78 -20.95 8.36 2.46
C GLN A 78 -22.17 8.18 1.54
N ASP A 79 -22.28 8.97 0.48
CA ASP A 79 -23.33 8.81 -0.53
C ASP A 79 -23.13 7.53 -1.36
N TYR A 80 -21.87 7.15 -1.62
CA TYR A 80 -21.53 5.98 -2.43
C TYR A 80 -21.73 4.65 -1.69
N PHE A 81 -21.28 4.53 -0.43
CA PHE A 81 -21.37 3.27 0.33
C PHE A 81 -22.51 3.24 1.35
N GLY A 82 -23.17 4.37 1.61
CA GLY A 82 -24.33 4.44 2.52
C GLY A 82 -23.99 3.89 3.90
N THR A 83 -24.81 2.96 4.38
CA THR A 83 -24.61 2.35 5.71
C THR A 83 -23.29 1.57 5.85
N TYR A 84 -22.59 1.26 4.75
CA TYR A 84 -21.34 0.50 4.77
C TYR A 84 -20.08 1.37 4.78
N THR A 85 -20.20 2.70 4.73
CA THR A 85 -19.05 3.63 4.65
C THR A 85 -18.07 3.41 5.79
N THR A 86 -18.53 3.31 7.04
CA THR A 86 -17.66 3.03 8.20
C THR A 86 -16.90 1.72 8.06
N TYR A 87 -17.54 0.68 7.53
CA TYR A 87 -16.92 -0.63 7.35
C TYR A 87 -15.82 -0.58 6.27
N VAL A 88 -16.10 0.04 5.12
CA VAL A 88 -15.14 0.18 4.03
C VAL A 88 -13.97 1.10 4.41
N LEU A 89 -14.24 2.17 5.17
CA LEU A 89 -13.20 3.03 5.74
C LEU A 89 -12.27 2.23 6.65
N GLN A 90 -12.81 1.42 7.56
CA GLN A 90 -11.99 0.60 8.45
C GLN A 90 -11.11 -0.41 7.69
N VAL A 91 -11.64 -1.04 6.64
CA VAL A 91 -10.86 -1.93 5.77
C VAL A 91 -9.72 -1.18 5.09
N SER A 92 -9.99 0.04 4.62
CA SER A 92 -9.00 0.90 3.96
C SER A 92 -7.92 1.37 4.94
N GLN A 93 -8.29 1.73 6.17
CA GLN A 93 -7.36 2.08 7.24
C GLN A 93 -6.44 0.90 7.60
N ASN A 94 -7.00 -0.30 7.77
CA ASN A 94 -6.22 -1.51 8.04
C ASN A 94 -5.18 -1.81 6.94
N ASN A 95 -5.50 -1.53 5.67
CA ASN A 95 -4.58 -1.69 4.56
C ASN A 95 -3.44 -0.67 4.63
N VAL A 96 -3.75 0.60 4.94
CA VAL A 96 -2.73 1.63 5.14
C VAL A 96 -1.81 1.28 6.32
N GLU A 97 -2.37 0.91 7.47
CA GLU A 97 -1.58 0.55 8.65
C GLU A 97 -0.63 -0.63 8.37
N ASP A 98 -1.09 -1.62 7.59
CA ASP A 98 -0.26 -2.77 7.22
C ASP A 98 0.93 -2.36 6.34
N ILE A 99 0.72 -1.48 5.34
CA ILE A 99 1.81 -0.99 4.49
C ILE A 99 2.76 -0.07 5.23
N GLU A 100 2.28 0.80 6.10
CA GLU A 100 3.14 1.64 6.93
C GLU A 100 4.01 0.80 7.86
N ARG A 101 3.43 -0.21 8.51
CA ARG A 101 4.16 -1.14 9.37
C ARG A 101 5.22 -1.91 8.60
N LYS A 102 4.89 -2.47 7.43
CA LYS A 102 5.84 -3.21 6.60
C LYS A 102 6.92 -2.31 6.00
N ALA A 103 6.58 -1.09 5.58
CA ALA A 103 7.53 -0.12 5.04
C ALA A 103 8.49 0.42 6.11
N SER A 104 8.03 0.66 7.34
CA SER A 104 8.89 1.12 8.44
C SER A 104 9.93 0.08 8.88
N GLN A 105 9.65 -1.22 8.66
CA GLN A 105 10.62 -2.30 8.88
C GLN A 105 11.70 -2.32 7.78
N PHE A 106 11.35 -1.89 6.56
CA PHE A 106 12.21 -1.91 5.39
C PHE A 106 13.15 -0.70 5.30
N PHE A 107 12.65 0.49 5.64
CA PHE A 107 13.43 1.73 5.58
C PHE A 107 14.07 2.09 6.93
N LYS A 108 15.14 2.90 6.89
CA LYS A 108 15.59 3.63 8.09
C LYS A 108 14.54 4.67 8.47
N PRO A 109 14.36 5.02 9.76
CA PRO A 109 13.28 5.92 10.22
C PRO A 109 13.18 7.24 9.44
N GLU A 110 14.30 7.93 9.20
CA GLU A 110 14.30 9.20 8.44
C GLU A 110 13.89 9.02 6.97
N ILE A 111 14.30 7.90 6.36
CA ILE A 111 13.94 7.58 4.97
C ILE A 111 12.47 7.20 4.89
N PHE A 112 11.99 6.39 5.83
CA PHE A 112 10.58 6.05 5.97
C PHE A 112 9.71 7.31 6.03
N GLN A 113 10.07 8.25 6.92
CA GLN A 113 9.30 9.47 7.12
C GLN A 113 9.19 10.31 5.84
N LYS A 114 10.29 10.50 5.11
CA LYS A 114 10.27 11.22 3.82
C LYS A 114 9.39 10.54 2.77
N HIS A 115 9.41 9.20 2.70
CA HIS A 115 8.57 8.46 1.76
C HIS A 115 7.09 8.48 2.18
N LYS A 116 6.81 8.44 3.49
CA LYS A 116 5.46 8.60 4.03
C LYS A 116 4.89 9.98 3.67
N GLU A 117 5.66 11.04 3.88
CA GLU A 117 5.27 12.41 3.54
C GLU A 117 4.96 12.55 2.04
N PHE A 118 5.85 12.02 1.19
CA PHE A 118 5.60 11.97 -0.25
C PHE A 118 4.31 11.20 -0.59
N ALA A 119 4.09 10.03 0.01
CA ALA A 119 2.92 9.22 -0.28
C ALA A 119 1.60 9.90 0.15
N LEU A 120 1.62 10.58 1.30
CA LEU A 120 0.50 11.39 1.78
C LEU A 120 0.20 12.54 0.83
N GLN A 121 1.24 13.31 0.47
CA GLN A 121 1.10 14.44 -0.45
C GLN A 121 0.53 14.01 -1.81
N TYR A 122 1.06 12.94 -2.40
CA TYR A 122 0.56 12.43 -3.68
C TYR A 122 -0.93 12.01 -3.58
N ALA A 123 -1.32 11.38 -2.48
CA ALA A 123 -2.70 10.95 -2.28
C ALA A 123 -3.67 12.12 -2.09
N GLU A 124 -3.21 13.24 -1.53
CA GLU A 124 -3.98 14.49 -1.40
C GLU A 124 -4.09 15.23 -2.74
N GLU A 125 -3.00 15.31 -3.50
CA GLU A 125 -2.95 16.02 -4.80
C GLU A 125 -3.69 15.26 -5.92
N HIS A 126 -3.88 13.95 -5.76
CA HIS A 126 -4.55 13.09 -6.72
C HIS A 126 -5.68 12.30 -6.06
N PRO A 127 -6.78 12.96 -5.64
CA PRO A 127 -7.87 12.28 -4.95
C PRO A 127 -8.65 11.36 -5.89
N LEU A 128 -9.16 10.26 -5.35
CA LEU A 128 -10.19 9.46 -6.01
C LEU A 128 -11.58 10.07 -5.76
N SER A 129 -12.52 9.73 -6.62
CA SER A 129 -13.94 10.13 -6.48
C SER A 129 -14.84 8.96 -6.80
N ALA A 130 -16.13 9.06 -6.47
CA ALA A 130 -17.10 8.03 -6.80
C ALA A 130 -17.21 7.85 -8.32
N GLN A 131 -16.96 8.87 -9.14
CA GLN A 131 -16.99 8.73 -10.60
C GLN A 131 -15.67 8.19 -11.15
N ASN A 132 -14.55 8.39 -10.47
CA ASN A 132 -13.24 7.94 -10.91
C ASN A 132 -12.40 7.35 -9.77
N LEU A 133 -12.43 6.02 -9.66
CA LEU A 133 -11.59 5.24 -8.73
C LEU A 133 -10.23 4.84 -9.34
N LYS A 134 -9.85 5.42 -10.49
CA LYS A 134 -8.61 5.05 -11.19
C LYS A 134 -7.39 5.71 -10.56
N HIS A 135 -6.41 4.89 -10.24
CA HIS A 135 -5.08 5.32 -9.84
C HIS A 135 -4.20 5.62 -11.04
N ASN A 136 -3.52 6.77 -11.01
CA ASN A 136 -2.43 7.07 -11.93
C ASN A 136 -1.11 6.65 -11.29
N SER A 137 -0.18 6.14 -12.11
CA SER A 137 1.11 5.67 -11.59
C SER A 137 1.94 6.81 -10.99
N VAL A 138 2.51 6.57 -9.82
CA VAL A 138 3.36 7.48 -9.06
C VAL A 138 4.75 7.70 -9.69
N ARG A 139 5.07 7.02 -10.80
CA ARG A 139 6.44 6.92 -11.34
C ARG A 139 7.11 8.28 -11.51
N SER A 140 6.49 9.20 -12.23
CA SER A 140 7.10 10.49 -12.57
C SER A 140 7.35 11.34 -11.31
N ASP A 141 6.35 11.43 -10.44
CA ASP A 141 6.44 12.17 -9.18
C ASP A 141 7.47 11.55 -8.23
N TYR A 142 7.55 10.23 -8.22
CA TYR A 142 8.51 9.52 -7.38
C TYR A 142 9.95 9.70 -7.87
N VAL A 143 10.19 9.76 -9.19
CA VAL A 143 11.53 10.10 -9.70
C VAL A 143 11.91 11.53 -9.32
N ALA A 144 10.99 12.48 -9.48
CA ALA A 144 11.21 13.87 -9.07
C ALA A 144 11.53 13.99 -7.57
N PHE A 145 10.82 13.24 -6.74
CA PHE A 145 11.07 13.13 -5.30
C PHE A 145 12.47 12.59 -4.98
N LEU A 146 12.93 11.56 -5.70
CA LEU A 146 14.25 10.97 -5.50
C LEU A 146 15.40 11.91 -5.91
N LYS A 147 15.13 12.98 -6.68
CA LYS A 147 16.12 13.96 -7.18
C LYS A 147 17.28 13.30 -7.94
N VAL A 148 16.99 12.22 -8.66
CA VAL A 148 17.95 11.49 -9.49
C VAL A 148 17.46 11.46 -10.94
N PRO A 149 18.36 11.40 -11.94
CA PRO A 149 17.96 11.21 -13.34
C PRO A 149 17.09 9.96 -13.51
N ASP A 150 16.05 10.01 -14.36
CA ASP A 150 15.15 8.87 -14.66
C ASP A 150 15.89 7.57 -14.99
N SER A 151 17.00 7.67 -15.72
CA SER A 151 17.85 6.53 -16.09
C SER A 151 18.54 5.87 -14.91
N LEU A 152 18.75 6.61 -13.81
CA LEU A 152 19.41 6.14 -12.60
C LEU A 152 18.40 5.77 -11.50
N ALA A 153 17.21 6.39 -11.51
CA ALA A 153 16.15 6.19 -10.51
C ALA A 153 15.72 4.73 -10.31
N PHE A 154 15.81 3.94 -11.38
CA PHE A 154 15.47 2.52 -11.39
C PHE A 154 16.62 1.63 -11.86
N SER A 155 17.84 2.17 -11.97
CA SER A 155 19.04 1.40 -12.30
C SER A 155 19.55 0.62 -11.09
N THR A 156 19.71 -0.68 -11.28
CA THR A 156 19.87 -1.70 -10.24
C THR A 156 21.30 -1.92 -9.73
N VAL A 157 22.26 -1.01 -9.99
CA VAL A 157 23.69 -1.31 -9.74
C VAL A 157 24.20 -0.83 -8.37
N GLY A 158 23.52 0.10 -7.67
CA GLY A 158 23.96 0.59 -6.36
C GLY A 158 23.04 0.23 -5.19
N SER A 159 21.73 0.44 -5.36
CA SER A 159 20.79 0.35 -4.25
C SER A 159 20.41 -1.08 -3.85
N LEU A 160 20.53 -2.06 -4.76
CA LEU A 160 20.25 -3.46 -4.43
C LEU A 160 21.34 -4.04 -3.51
N SER A 161 22.60 -3.74 -3.77
CA SER A 161 23.73 -4.16 -2.93
C SER A 161 23.64 -3.54 -1.53
N GLU A 162 23.29 -2.25 -1.44
CA GLU A 162 23.16 -1.54 -0.17
C GLU A 162 21.91 -1.99 0.63
N VAL A 163 20.79 -2.26 -0.04
CA VAL A 163 19.56 -2.78 0.61
C VAL A 163 19.70 -4.25 1.01
N MET A 164 20.36 -5.09 0.20
CA MET A 164 20.64 -6.49 0.55
C MET A 164 21.66 -6.60 1.69
N SER A 165 22.70 -5.75 1.70
CA SER A 165 23.64 -5.68 2.83
C SER A 165 22.89 -5.36 4.12
N ASN A 166 22.05 -4.32 4.13
CA ASN A 166 21.30 -3.93 5.33
C ASN A 166 20.26 -4.98 5.78
N PHE A 167 19.66 -5.75 4.85
CA PHE A 167 18.76 -6.86 5.19
C PHE A 167 19.53 -8.05 5.76
N SER A 168 20.68 -8.39 5.18
CA SER A 168 21.60 -9.41 5.68
C SER A 168 22.14 -9.07 7.07
N ASP A 169 22.48 -7.80 7.31
CA ASP A 169 22.98 -7.30 8.59
C ASP A 169 21.90 -7.33 9.69
N LYS A 170 20.63 -7.09 9.36
CA LYS A 170 19.51 -7.21 10.32
C LYS A 170 19.11 -8.67 10.58
N LEU A 171 19.11 -9.52 9.55
CA LEU A 171 18.84 -10.96 9.71
C LEU A 171 19.92 -11.63 10.55
N SER A 172 21.21 -11.32 10.31
CA SER A 172 22.31 -11.82 11.13
C SER A 172 22.17 -11.36 12.59
N TYR A 173 21.85 -10.08 12.82
CA TYR A 173 21.63 -9.56 14.17
C TYR A 173 20.44 -10.23 14.90
N SER A 174 19.31 -10.45 14.20
CA SER A 174 18.14 -11.12 14.78
C SER A 174 18.40 -12.61 15.06
N THR A 175 19.26 -13.25 14.27
CA THR A 175 19.62 -14.68 14.45
C THR A 175 20.64 -14.84 15.58
N ASP A 176 21.61 -13.92 15.69
CA ASP A 176 22.57 -13.87 16.79
C ASP A 176 21.90 -13.58 18.14
N ALA A 177 20.86 -12.73 18.16
CA ALA A 177 20.09 -12.46 19.37
C ALA A 177 19.32 -13.71 19.85
N ALA A 178 18.76 -14.50 18.93
CA ALA A 178 18.10 -15.76 19.25
C ALA A 178 19.09 -16.83 19.76
N GLY A 179 20.27 -16.95 19.13
CA GLY A 179 21.31 -17.90 19.55
C GLY A 179 21.93 -17.57 20.92
N LYS A 180 22.04 -16.28 21.27
CA LYS A 180 22.59 -15.85 22.58
C LYS A 180 21.60 -16.04 23.74
N GLN A 181 20.29 -15.97 23.49
CA GLN A 181 19.27 -16.26 24.52
C GLN A 181 19.22 -17.76 24.89
N PHE A 182 19.51 -18.66 23.96
CA PHE A 182 19.61 -20.10 24.27
C PHE A 182 20.79 -20.44 25.17
N LYS A 183 21.88 -19.67 25.11
CA LYS A 183 23.08 -19.89 25.94
C LYS A 183 22.94 -19.42 27.38
N TRP A 184 21.86 -18.74 27.74
CA TRP A 184 21.63 -18.17 29.08
C TRP A 184 20.62 -18.99 29.91
N ASN A 185 20.05 -20.05 29.32
CA ASN A 185 19.11 -20.97 29.97
C ASN A 185 19.59 -22.44 29.91
N THR A 186 20.90 -22.68 29.97
CA THR A 186 21.50 -24.00 30.23
C THR A 186 22.67 -23.82 31.18
#